data_AF-A0A662KQ62-F1
#
_entry.id   AF-A0A662KQ62-F1
#
_cell.length_a   1.000
_cell.length_b   1.000
_cell.length_c   1.000
_cell.angle_alpha   90.00
_cell.angle_beta   90.00
_cell.angle_gamma   90.00
#
_symmetry.space_group_name_H-M   'P 1'
#
loop_
_entity.id
_entity.type
_entity.pdbx_description
1 polymer ?
#
loop_
_entity_poly.entity_id
_entity_poly.type
_entity_poly.pdbx_seq_one_letter_code
_entity_poly.pdbx_strand_id
1 'polypeptide(L)'
;MSDVIKNRSEILFLYDVTDANPNGDPMEENRPRIDEETGVNIVTDVRLKRTIRDYLRDFKEQNIFIQAEKVIEEGTELIKARGTKLTEEIIKVIIEEIAGNDKLRDVIEKINEIVEKEEEEEKQKIFYKTLGNKINEEEKKEFFKKFKEIEGIIKSIDEILKEGSKGKRQKLFNEALGDAVDEERKKELFEKFEEIRTKKLKEKLFDKFIDLRLFGATLAVANIGVQETGPVQFKFGRSLHKVDVNFYKGSITMPVEPGEDFKKGKRQAEFSEEYKLPYSLICFYGVVNENAAKNTGLSEDDIKMLLDGIWNGTKNLITRSKIGQMPRFLLRVVYKENNFHIGDLDKMIKLKKMDGNDLSEEEQEKIRDISEVRVDISELISALGDCKDKIERVEFKADKRVTFMVNDSILTSDELKNEFTRGIGLQDNQVIELEL
;
A
#
# COMPACT_ATOMS: atom_id res chain seq x y z
N MET A 1 -13.46 3.50 -11.98
CA MET A 1 -12.33 2.83 -11.31
C MET A 1 -11.51 2.18 -12.40
N SER A 2 -10.21 2.37 -12.39
CA SER A 2 -9.26 1.61 -13.19
C SER A 2 -9.41 0.12 -12.87
N ASP A 3 -9.16 -0.74 -13.86
CA ASP A 3 -9.24 -2.18 -13.66
C ASP A 3 -8.19 -2.65 -12.66
N VAL A 4 -8.59 -3.54 -11.75
CA VAL A 4 -7.67 -4.22 -10.82
C VAL A 4 -6.64 -5.00 -11.63
N ILE A 5 -5.39 -4.98 -11.18
CA ILE A 5 -4.32 -5.72 -11.86
C ILE A 5 -4.64 -7.21 -11.94
N LYS A 6 -4.39 -7.79 -13.11
CA LYS A 6 -4.63 -9.22 -13.37
C LYS A 6 -3.37 -10.05 -13.31
N ASN A 7 -2.23 -9.40 -13.48
CA ASN A 7 -0.94 -10.03 -13.73
C ASN A 7 0.00 -9.81 -12.55
N ARG A 8 0.74 -10.86 -12.19
CA ARG A 8 1.85 -10.75 -11.23
C ARG A 8 2.98 -9.92 -11.85
N SER A 9 3.68 -9.16 -11.03
CA SER A 9 4.95 -8.56 -11.45
C SER A 9 6.03 -8.60 -10.38
N GLU A 10 7.28 -8.71 -10.80
CA GLU A 10 8.46 -8.53 -9.95
C GLU A 10 9.03 -7.13 -10.16
N ILE A 11 9.55 -6.52 -9.10
CA ILE A 11 10.19 -5.21 -9.10
C ILE A 11 11.62 -5.38 -8.60
N LEU A 12 12.55 -4.77 -9.30
CA LEU A 12 13.96 -4.71 -8.95
C LEU A 12 14.39 -3.25 -8.98
N PHE A 13 14.94 -2.75 -7.89
CA PHE A 13 15.25 -1.33 -7.74
C PHE A 13 16.63 -1.13 -7.13
N LEU A 14 17.48 -0.41 -7.84
CA LEU A 14 18.81 -0.01 -7.42
C LEU A 14 18.84 1.49 -7.21
N TYR A 15 19.39 1.90 -6.07
CA TYR A 15 19.79 3.27 -5.81
C TYR A 15 21.11 3.25 -5.06
N ASP A 16 21.93 4.27 -5.27
CA ASP A 16 23.15 4.45 -4.50
C ASP A 16 22.97 5.48 -3.39
N VAL A 17 23.94 5.47 -2.49
CA VAL A 17 24.01 6.35 -1.34
C VAL A 17 25.44 6.85 -1.24
N THR A 18 25.66 8.15 -1.30
CA THR A 18 26.98 8.77 -1.13
C THR A 18 26.99 9.68 0.09
N ASP A 19 27.98 9.50 0.97
CA ASP A 19 28.18 10.28 2.20
C ASP A 19 26.91 10.45 3.06
N ALA A 20 26.13 9.38 3.19
CA ALA A 20 24.83 9.42 3.84
C ALA A 20 24.48 8.13 4.59
N ASN A 21 23.42 8.21 5.39
CA ASN A 21 22.89 7.11 6.16
C ASN A 21 21.48 6.74 5.66
N PRO A 22 21.34 5.64 4.87
CA PRO A 22 20.08 5.32 4.23
C PRO A 22 19.04 4.78 5.23
N ASN A 23 19.50 4.06 6.26
CA ASN A 23 18.68 3.46 7.30
C ASN A 23 19.49 3.29 8.59
N GLY A 24 19.37 4.26 9.50
CA GLY A 24 19.95 4.15 10.83
C GLY A 24 19.22 3.14 11.72
N ASP A 25 19.95 2.51 12.63
CA ASP A 25 19.41 1.67 13.69
C ASP A 25 19.15 2.47 14.98
N PRO A 26 17.89 2.64 15.42
CA PRO A 26 17.58 3.31 16.68
C PRO A 26 18.24 2.68 17.92
N MET A 27 18.61 1.40 17.87
CA MET A 27 19.24 0.69 18.99
C MET A 27 20.76 0.83 19.01
N GLU A 28 21.38 1.29 17.91
CA GLU A 28 22.83 1.40 17.77
C GLU A 28 23.25 2.82 17.38
N GLU A 29 22.88 3.81 18.18
CA GLU A 29 23.30 5.22 17.96
C GLU A 29 23.00 5.73 16.54
N ASN A 30 21.95 5.21 15.90
CA ASN A 30 21.56 5.53 14.53
C ASN A 30 22.63 5.16 13.47
N ARG A 31 23.52 4.19 13.74
CA ARG A 31 24.46 3.63 12.76
C ARG A 31 23.72 3.03 11.55
N PRO A 32 24.28 3.11 10.33
CA PRO A 32 23.75 2.35 9.21
C PRO A 32 23.69 0.86 9.56
N ARG A 33 22.58 0.20 9.24
CA ARG A 33 22.44 -1.25 9.46
C ARG A 33 23.42 -2.00 8.56
N ILE A 34 24.26 -2.84 9.15
CA ILE A 34 25.23 -3.68 8.44
C ILE A 34 25.09 -5.10 8.97
N ASP A 35 25.16 -6.06 8.06
CA ASP A 35 25.28 -7.47 8.39
C ASP A 35 26.69 -7.76 8.89
N GLU A 36 26.84 -8.17 10.15
CA GLU A 36 28.15 -8.34 10.80
C GLU A 36 29.01 -9.45 10.16
N GLU A 37 28.39 -10.48 9.56
CA GLU A 37 29.11 -11.59 8.95
C GLU A 37 29.60 -11.24 7.53
N THR A 38 28.76 -10.52 6.78
CA THR A 38 29.01 -10.26 5.35
C THR A 38 29.54 -8.86 5.06
N GLY A 39 29.42 -7.90 5.99
CA GLY A 39 29.81 -6.50 5.78
C GLY A 39 28.90 -5.74 4.80
N VAL A 40 27.74 -6.32 4.47
CA VAL A 40 26.78 -5.78 3.50
C VAL A 40 25.83 -4.82 4.21
N ASN A 41 25.57 -3.66 3.60
CA ASN A 41 24.57 -2.71 4.11
C ASN A 41 23.17 -3.26 3.93
N ILE A 42 22.33 -3.09 4.96
CA ILE A 42 20.92 -3.47 4.94
C ILE A 42 20.05 -2.22 5.01
N VAL A 43 19.01 -2.17 4.18
CA VAL A 43 17.92 -1.21 4.30
C VAL A 43 16.62 -1.97 4.41
N THR A 44 15.87 -1.70 5.47
CA THR A 44 14.61 -2.38 5.74
C THR A 44 13.55 -2.03 4.69
N ASP A 45 12.65 -2.95 4.40
CA ASP A 45 11.53 -2.72 3.49
C ASP A 45 10.62 -1.58 3.99
N VAL A 46 10.41 -1.50 5.31
CA VAL A 46 9.62 -0.43 5.95
C VAL A 46 10.22 0.95 5.69
N ARG A 47 11.55 1.06 5.55
CA ARG A 47 12.21 2.32 5.22
C ARG A 47 11.87 2.77 3.81
N LEU A 48 11.93 1.87 2.83
CA LEU A 48 11.53 2.16 1.44
C LEU A 48 10.03 2.50 1.35
N LYS A 49 9.17 1.68 1.99
CA LYS A 49 7.72 1.92 2.04
C LYS A 49 7.40 3.29 2.66
N ARG A 50 8.14 3.73 3.68
CA ARG A 50 7.97 5.08 4.26
C ARG A 50 8.35 6.17 3.28
N THR A 51 9.48 6.04 2.59
CA THR A 51 9.90 7.00 1.56
C THR A 51 8.85 7.17 0.47
N ILE A 52 8.27 6.06 -0.01
CA ILE A 52 7.19 6.08 -1.01
C ILE A 52 5.95 6.80 -0.46
N ARG A 53 5.52 6.46 0.76
CA ARG A 53 4.36 7.10 1.40
C ARG A 53 4.55 8.61 1.57
N ASP A 54 5.71 9.02 2.08
CA ASP A 54 6.03 10.45 2.27
C ASP A 54 6.01 11.18 0.93
N TYR A 55 6.59 10.60 -0.13
CA TYR A 55 6.55 11.20 -1.47
C TYR A 55 5.14 11.32 -2.05
N LEU A 56 4.35 10.25 -1.97
CA LEU A 56 2.97 10.24 -2.49
C LEU A 56 2.09 11.26 -1.76
N ARG A 57 2.30 11.45 -0.46
CA ARG A 57 1.62 12.49 0.33
C ARG A 57 2.07 13.88 -0.09
N ASP A 58 3.37 14.14 -0.06
CA ASP A 58 3.91 15.50 -0.13
C ASP A 58 3.95 16.06 -1.56
N PHE A 59 4.07 15.19 -2.57
CA PHE A 59 4.26 15.60 -3.98
C PHE A 59 3.17 15.13 -4.94
N LYS A 60 2.38 14.11 -4.56
CA LYS A 60 1.29 13.58 -5.39
C LYS A 60 -0.09 13.77 -4.78
N GLU A 61 -0.16 14.50 -3.65
CA GLU A 61 -1.38 14.83 -2.92
C GLU A 61 -2.28 13.61 -2.64
N GLN A 62 -1.65 12.43 -2.50
CA GLN A 62 -2.37 11.20 -2.22
C GLN A 62 -2.69 11.08 -0.73
N ASN A 63 -3.84 10.50 -0.43
CA ASN A 63 -4.21 10.20 0.94
C ASN A 63 -3.42 8.97 1.41
N ILE A 64 -2.62 9.16 2.47
CA ILE A 64 -1.87 8.10 3.13
C ILE A 64 -2.47 7.84 4.50
N PHE A 65 -2.81 6.60 4.80
CA PHE A 65 -3.44 6.21 6.05
C PHE A 65 -2.44 6.15 7.20
N ILE A 66 -1.30 5.47 6.98
CA ILE A 66 -0.29 5.27 8.02
C ILE A 66 0.56 6.54 8.11
N GLN A 67 0.13 7.46 8.97
CA GLN A 67 0.87 8.68 9.32
C GLN A 67 1.26 8.64 10.80
N ALA A 68 2.38 9.25 11.14
CA ALA A 68 2.91 9.23 12.50
C ALA A 68 1.96 9.88 13.53
N GLU A 69 1.07 10.81 13.13
CA GLU A 69 0.42 11.72 14.09
C GLU A 69 -1.07 12.10 13.84
N LYS A 70 -1.72 11.83 12.69
CA LYS A 70 -3.00 12.55 12.37
C LYS A 70 -4.24 11.77 11.86
N VAL A 71 -4.17 10.50 11.45
CA VAL A 71 -5.27 9.92 10.62
C VAL A 71 -6.34 9.14 11.41
N ILE A 72 -6.19 8.97 12.72
CA ILE A 72 -7.24 8.28 13.51
C ILE A 72 -8.55 9.09 13.50
N GLU A 73 -8.49 10.43 13.43
CA GLU A 73 -9.68 11.28 13.39
C GLU A 73 -10.33 11.31 11.99
N GLU A 74 -9.58 11.56 10.91
CA GLU A 74 -10.15 11.65 9.55
C GLU A 74 -10.74 10.32 9.05
N GLY A 75 -10.12 9.18 9.35
CA GLY A 75 -10.68 7.87 9.02
C GLY A 75 -12.01 7.64 9.72
N THR A 76 -12.11 8.08 10.99
CA THR A 76 -13.33 8.00 11.80
C THR A 76 -14.38 9.03 11.35
N GLU A 77 -13.98 10.22 10.91
CA GLU A 77 -14.86 11.25 10.37
C GLU A 77 -15.39 10.94 8.97
N LEU A 78 -14.61 10.29 8.10
CA LEU A 78 -15.11 9.82 6.81
C LEU A 78 -16.17 8.72 6.94
N ILE A 79 -16.04 7.89 7.97
CA ILE A 79 -17.07 6.92 8.35
C ILE A 79 -18.34 7.66 8.77
N LYS A 80 -18.22 8.78 9.48
CA LYS A 80 -19.33 9.60 9.96
C LYS A 80 -20.00 10.44 8.86
N ALA A 81 -19.23 11.02 7.93
CA ALA A 81 -19.71 12.02 6.97
C ALA A 81 -20.37 11.46 5.70
N ARG A 82 -20.23 10.16 5.41
CA ARG A 82 -20.82 9.50 4.23
C ARG A 82 -21.76 8.32 4.57
N GLY A 83 -22.39 8.40 5.76
CA GLY A 83 -23.31 7.40 6.29
C GLY A 83 -24.47 7.07 5.35
N THR A 84 -25.03 8.05 4.65
CA THR A 84 -26.25 7.90 3.82
C THR A 84 -26.17 6.79 2.76
N LYS A 85 -25.09 6.72 1.95
CA LYS A 85 -24.93 5.64 0.96
C LYS A 85 -24.66 4.26 1.60
N LEU A 86 -24.02 4.23 2.77
CA LEU A 86 -23.76 2.99 3.49
C LEU A 86 -25.08 2.45 4.07
N THR A 87 -25.89 3.35 4.62
CA THR A 87 -27.21 3.10 5.16
C THR A 87 -28.14 2.46 4.12
N GLU A 88 -28.32 3.09 2.97
CA GLU A 88 -29.23 2.62 1.90
C GLU A 88 -28.91 1.19 1.44
N GLU A 89 -27.63 0.88 1.26
CA GLU A 89 -27.25 -0.43 0.77
C GLU A 89 -27.20 -1.51 1.87
N ILE A 90 -27.04 -1.14 3.14
CA ILE A 90 -27.21 -2.09 4.26
C ILE A 90 -28.69 -2.44 4.42
N ILE A 91 -29.57 -1.44 4.31
CA ILE A 91 -31.03 -1.61 4.30
C ILE A 91 -31.43 -2.61 3.22
N LYS A 92 -30.90 -2.44 1.99
CA LYS A 92 -31.16 -3.33 0.85
C LYS A 92 -30.90 -4.80 1.18
N VAL A 93 -29.75 -5.13 1.77
CA VAL A 93 -29.37 -6.52 2.07
C VAL A 93 -30.20 -7.10 3.22
N ILE A 94 -30.47 -6.32 4.27
CA ILE A 94 -31.36 -6.75 5.37
C ILE A 94 -32.74 -7.16 4.83
N ILE A 95 -33.26 -6.40 3.87
CA ILE A 95 -34.55 -6.67 3.24
C ILE A 95 -34.48 -7.89 2.33
N GLU A 96 -33.47 -7.98 1.47
CA GLU A 96 -33.28 -9.12 0.56
C GLU A 96 -33.20 -10.44 1.33
N GLU A 97 -32.55 -10.47 2.50
CA GLU A 97 -32.32 -11.69 3.29
C GLU A 97 -33.51 -12.09 4.17
N ILE A 98 -34.29 -11.13 4.67
CA ILE A 98 -35.48 -11.42 5.49
C ILE A 98 -36.68 -11.74 4.59
N ALA A 99 -36.80 -11.02 3.48
CA ALA A 99 -37.89 -11.19 2.52
C ALA A 99 -37.62 -12.36 1.54
N GLY A 100 -36.36 -12.69 1.23
CA GLY A 100 -36.02 -13.86 0.42
C GLY A 100 -36.50 -13.77 -1.04
N ASN A 101 -36.53 -12.58 -1.63
CA ASN A 101 -36.93 -12.43 -3.03
C ASN A 101 -36.34 -11.16 -3.68
N ASP A 102 -35.72 -11.31 -4.87
CA ASP A 102 -35.25 -10.22 -5.74
C ASP A 102 -36.36 -9.20 -6.11
N LYS A 103 -37.63 -9.56 -5.86
CA LYS A 103 -38.82 -8.79 -6.18
C LYS A 103 -39.14 -7.63 -5.22
N LEU A 104 -38.39 -7.46 -4.12
CA LEU A 104 -38.54 -6.31 -3.20
C LEU A 104 -37.68 -5.09 -3.53
N ARG A 105 -36.90 -5.11 -4.61
CA ARG A 105 -36.08 -3.95 -5.02
C ARG A 105 -36.89 -2.67 -5.21
N ASP A 106 -38.10 -2.78 -5.77
CA ASP A 106 -39.00 -1.64 -5.97
C ASP A 106 -39.48 -1.03 -4.63
N VAL A 107 -39.56 -1.86 -3.58
CA VAL A 107 -39.92 -1.42 -2.21
C VAL A 107 -38.74 -0.71 -1.54
N ILE A 108 -37.51 -1.13 -1.83
CA ILE A 108 -36.28 -0.54 -1.30
C ILE A 108 -36.13 0.91 -1.79
N GLU A 109 -36.44 1.19 -3.06
CA GLU A 109 -36.37 2.56 -3.62
C GLU A 109 -37.35 3.53 -2.96
N LYS A 110 -38.48 3.03 -2.45
CA LYS A 110 -39.52 3.82 -1.77
C LYS A 110 -39.53 3.63 -0.26
N ILE A 111 -38.50 3.00 0.30
CA ILE A 111 -38.57 2.57 1.69
C ILE A 111 -38.60 3.74 2.65
N ASN A 112 -37.82 4.78 2.38
CA ASN A 112 -37.83 6.00 3.18
C ASN A 112 -39.21 6.68 3.10
N GLU A 113 -39.85 6.71 1.93
CA GLU A 113 -41.21 7.23 1.76
C GLU A 113 -42.26 6.42 2.55
N ILE A 114 -42.08 5.11 2.69
CA ILE A 114 -42.98 4.23 3.47
C ILE A 114 -42.74 4.44 4.98
N VAL A 115 -41.49 4.54 5.41
CA VAL A 115 -41.07 4.61 6.81
C VAL A 115 -41.36 5.99 7.44
N GLU A 116 -41.38 7.06 6.63
CA GLU A 116 -41.75 8.43 7.04
C GLU A 116 -43.25 8.62 7.35
N LYS A 117 -44.13 7.70 6.93
CA LYS A 117 -45.56 7.81 7.20
C LYS A 117 -45.89 7.44 8.66
N GLU A 118 -46.85 8.14 9.27
CA GLU A 118 -47.30 7.84 10.64
C GLU A 118 -48.42 6.78 10.68
N GLU A 119 -49.30 6.74 9.67
CA GLU A 119 -50.44 5.81 9.64
C GLU A 119 -50.10 4.43 9.05
N GLU A 120 -50.42 3.35 9.77
CA GLU A 120 -50.18 1.97 9.31
C GLU A 120 -50.96 1.60 8.05
N GLU A 121 -52.18 2.10 7.91
CA GLU A 121 -53.00 1.84 6.72
C GLU A 121 -52.40 2.46 5.45
N GLU A 122 -51.76 3.62 5.57
CA GLU A 122 -51.05 4.26 4.44
C GLU A 122 -49.78 3.49 4.08
N LYS A 123 -49.00 3.03 5.08
CA LYS A 123 -47.83 2.17 4.86
C LYS A 123 -48.20 0.90 4.12
N GLN A 124 -49.27 0.23 4.56
CA GLN A 124 -49.74 -1.01 3.96
C GLN A 124 -50.23 -0.78 2.53
N LYS A 125 -50.96 0.33 2.27
CA LYS A 125 -51.39 0.70 0.92
C LYS A 125 -50.21 0.97 0.00
N ILE A 126 -49.19 1.71 0.44
CA ILE A 126 -48.00 1.99 -0.37
C ILE A 126 -47.20 0.70 -0.61
N PHE A 127 -46.98 -0.11 0.43
CA PHE A 127 -46.25 -1.38 0.33
C PHE A 127 -46.93 -2.37 -0.65
N TYR A 128 -48.26 -2.55 -0.54
CA TYR A 128 -49.02 -3.43 -1.44
C TYR A 128 -49.11 -2.89 -2.87
N LYS A 129 -49.15 -1.57 -3.02
CA LYS A 129 -49.11 -0.92 -4.34
C LYS A 129 -47.74 -1.10 -5.02
N THR A 130 -46.65 -1.03 -4.25
CA THR A 130 -45.28 -1.20 -4.77
C THR A 130 -44.96 -2.65 -5.13
N LEU A 131 -45.48 -3.63 -4.40
CA LEU A 131 -45.35 -5.06 -4.74
C LEU A 131 -46.21 -5.47 -5.97
N GLY A 132 -47.21 -4.66 -6.33
CA GLY A 132 -48.06 -4.86 -7.52
C GLY A 132 -48.83 -6.19 -7.51
N ASN A 133 -49.27 -6.65 -8.70
CA ASN A 133 -49.99 -7.93 -8.89
C ASN A 133 -49.06 -9.16 -9.02
N LYS A 134 -47.78 -9.02 -8.68
CA LYS A 134 -46.75 -10.06 -8.93
C LYS A 134 -46.68 -11.15 -7.84
N ILE A 135 -47.47 -11.01 -6.76
CA ILE A 135 -47.40 -11.79 -5.51
C ILE A 135 -48.83 -11.97 -4.97
N ASN A 136 -49.13 -13.12 -4.37
CA ASN A 136 -50.47 -13.42 -3.82
C ASN A 136 -50.77 -12.62 -2.54
N GLU A 137 -52.05 -12.44 -2.21
CA GLU A 137 -52.49 -11.69 -1.00
C GLU A 137 -51.91 -12.25 0.32
N GLU A 138 -51.75 -13.58 0.43
CA GLU A 138 -51.15 -14.21 1.61
C GLU A 138 -49.65 -13.92 1.73
N GLU A 139 -48.91 -14.04 0.63
CA GLU A 139 -47.49 -13.71 0.57
C GLU A 139 -47.27 -12.22 0.87
N LYS A 140 -48.09 -11.31 0.33
CA LYS A 140 -48.04 -9.87 0.64
C LYS A 140 -48.20 -9.57 2.12
N LYS A 141 -49.07 -10.29 2.83
CA LYS A 141 -49.25 -10.17 4.28
C LYS A 141 -48.02 -10.65 5.04
N GLU A 142 -47.43 -11.76 4.62
CA GLU A 142 -46.20 -12.30 5.21
C GLU A 142 -45.01 -11.35 5.02
N PHE A 143 -44.85 -10.79 3.82
CA PHE A 143 -43.83 -9.79 3.51
C PHE A 143 -44.00 -8.51 4.32
N PHE A 144 -45.24 -8.04 4.50
CA PHE A 144 -45.51 -6.83 5.28
C PHE A 144 -45.25 -7.05 6.78
N LYS A 145 -45.51 -8.25 7.30
CA LYS A 145 -45.16 -8.61 8.67
C LYS A 145 -43.65 -8.57 8.90
N LYS A 146 -42.88 -9.18 7.99
CA LYS A 146 -41.41 -9.14 7.97
C LYS A 146 -40.86 -7.73 7.79
N PHE A 147 -41.53 -6.89 7.01
CA PHE A 147 -41.17 -5.47 6.85
C PHE A 147 -41.36 -4.67 8.14
N LYS A 148 -42.44 -4.91 8.88
CA LYS A 148 -42.64 -4.27 10.19
C LYS A 148 -41.54 -4.63 11.20
N GLU A 149 -40.99 -5.85 11.13
CA GLU A 149 -39.90 -6.29 12.00
C GLU A 149 -38.61 -5.48 11.79
N ILE A 150 -38.38 -4.95 10.58
CA ILE A 150 -37.16 -4.20 10.21
C ILE A 150 -37.35 -2.68 10.14
N GLU A 151 -38.60 -2.20 10.22
CA GLU A 151 -38.91 -0.77 10.18
C GLU A 151 -38.15 0.01 11.28
N GLY A 152 -38.05 -0.58 12.47
CA GLY A 152 -37.30 0.01 13.59
C GLY A 152 -35.79 0.08 13.31
N ILE A 153 -35.20 -0.95 12.69
CA ILE A 153 -33.79 -0.89 12.25
C ILE A 153 -33.61 0.24 11.24
N ILE A 154 -34.48 0.33 10.23
CA ILE A 154 -34.35 1.34 9.16
C ILE A 154 -34.42 2.77 9.72
N LYS A 155 -35.23 3.01 10.76
CA LYS A 155 -35.30 4.32 11.45
C LYS A 155 -34.05 4.63 12.27
N SER A 156 -33.51 3.63 12.97
CA SER A 156 -32.39 3.83 13.91
C SER A 156 -31.01 3.50 13.32
N ILE A 157 -30.94 3.08 12.05
CA ILE A 157 -29.70 2.61 11.42
C ILE A 157 -28.59 3.66 11.42
N ASP A 158 -28.92 4.94 11.26
CA ASP A 158 -27.93 6.02 11.29
C ASP A 158 -27.34 6.20 12.69
N GLU A 159 -28.15 6.00 13.74
CA GLU A 159 -27.69 6.02 15.14
C GLU A 159 -26.86 4.78 15.46
N ILE A 160 -27.29 3.61 14.98
CA ILE A 160 -26.56 2.34 15.10
C ILE A 160 -25.19 2.44 14.40
N LEU A 161 -25.12 3.05 13.22
CA LEU A 161 -23.87 3.22 12.48
C LEU A 161 -22.91 4.22 13.16
N LYS A 162 -23.44 5.27 13.79
CA LYS A 162 -22.65 6.26 14.56
C LYS A 162 -22.00 5.69 15.81
N GLU A 163 -22.59 4.67 16.42
CA GLU A 163 -22.06 4.08 17.64
C GLU A 163 -20.78 3.27 17.36
N GLY A 164 -19.71 3.60 18.07
CA GLY A 164 -18.41 2.97 17.89
C GLY A 164 -18.40 1.55 18.47
N SER A 165 -18.92 1.37 19.69
CA SER A 165 -18.79 0.10 20.42
C SER A 165 -19.70 -0.99 19.86
N LYS A 166 -19.14 -2.16 19.53
CA LYS A 166 -19.90 -3.34 19.06
C LYS A 166 -21.00 -3.74 20.05
N GLY A 167 -20.72 -3.70 21.35
CA GLY A 167 -21.69 -4.06 22.38
C GLY A 167 -22.84 -3.06 22.53
N LYS A 168 -22.59 -1.77 22.32
CA LYS A 168 -23.65 -0.74 22.31
C LYS A 168 -24.47 -0.79 21.02
N ARG A 169 -23.81 -1.04 19.88
CA ARG A 169 -24.49 -1.28 18.60
C ARG A 169 -25.43 -2.47 18.66
N GLN A 170 -24.99 -3.56 19.27
CA GLN A 170 -25.82 -4.75 19.43
C GLN A 170 -27.07 -4.45 20.28
N LYS A 171 -26.94 -3.65 21.34
CA LYS A 171 -28.09 -3.20 22.14
C LYS A 171 -29.05 -2.36 21.33
N LEU A 172 -28.56 -1.33 20.64
CA LEU A 172 -29.40 -0.47 19.79
C LEU A 172 -30.07 -1.25 18.64
N PHE A 173 -29.37 -2.22 18.05
CA PHE A 173 -29.90 -3.09 17.01
C PHE A 173 -30.99 -4.03 17.55
N ASN A 174 -30.78 -4.61 18.73
CA ASN A 174 -31.76 -5.47 19.39
C ASN A 174 -33.00 -4.68 19.88
N GLU A 175 -32.79 -3.46 20.39
CA GLU A 175 -33.86 -2.52 20.77
C GLU A 175 -34.68 -2.11 19.54
N ALA A 176 -34.03 -1.86 18.40
CA ALA A 176 -34.69 -1.51 17.14
C ALA A 176 -35.52 -2.66 16.53
N LEU A 177 -35.14 -3.93 16.80
CA LEU A 177 -35.92 -5.11 16.39
C LEU A 177 -37.13 -5.40 17.32
N GLY A 178 -37.12 -4.87 18.55
CA GLY A 178 -38.16 -5.10 19.55
C GLY A 178 -38.32 -6.57 19.97
N ASP A 179 -39.38 -6.89 20.70
CA ASP A 179 -39.63 -8.25 21.24
C ASP A 179 -40.29 -9.22 20.23
N ALA A 180 -40.58 -8.74 19.02
CA ALA A 180 -41.26 -9.52 17.98
C ALA A 180 -40.36 -10.57 17.32
N VAL A 181 -39.03 -10.40 17.42
CA VAL A 181 -38.01 -11.28 16.84
C VAL A 181 -37.30 -12.01 17.98
N ASP A 182 -37.11 -13.32 17.84
CA ASP A 182 -36.42 -14.13 18.84
C ASP A 182 -34.93 -13.75 18.99
N GLU A 183 -34.33 -14.07 20.14
CA GLU A 183 -32.95 -13.73 20.47
C GLU A 183 -31.91 -14.38 19.53
N GLU A 184 -32.22 -15.57 18.99
CA GLU A 184 -31.34 -16.31 18.09
C GLU A 184 -31.27 -15.61 16.72
N ARG A 185 -32.42 -15.21 16.19
CA ARG A 185 -32.56 -14.46 14.93
C ARG A 185 -32.01 -13.04 15.04
N LYS A 186 -32.19 -12.36 16.18
CA LYS A 186 -31.56 -11.07 16.45
C LYS A 186 -30.04 -11.17 16.33
N LYS A 187 -29.45 -12.21 16.90
CA LYS A 187 -28.01 -12.46 16.84
C LYS A 187 -27.53 -12.73 15.41
N GLU A 188 -28.21 -13.58 14.65
CA GLU A 188 -27.90 -13.85 13.24
C GLU A 188 -27.93 -12.58 12.37
N LEU A 189 -28.97 -11.77 12.52
CA LEU A 189 -29.13 -10.53 11.77
C LEU A 189 -28.04 -9.50 12.13
N PHE A 190 -27.66 -9.42 13.40
CA PHE A 190 -26.59 -8.53 13.85
C PHE A 190 -25.21 -8.97 13.31
N GLU A 191 -24.93 -10.27 13.28
CA GLU A 191 -23.67 -10.79 12.72
C GLU A 191 -23.53 -10.45 11.23
N LYS A 192 -24.60 -10.66 10.45
CA LYS A 192 -24.63 -10.27 9.02
C LYS A 192 -24.52 -8.75 8.82
N PHE A 193 -25.20 -7.96 9.66
CA PHE A 193 -25.08 -6.50 9.63
C PHE A 193 -23.63 -6.04 9.85
N GLU A 194 -22.95 -6.61 10.85
CA GLU A 194 -21.56 -6.28 11.14
C GLU A 194 -20.61 -6.72 10.01
N GLU A 195 -20.86 -7.87 9.37
CA GLU A 195 -20.08 -8.34 8.23
C GLU A 195 -20.18 -7.38 7.04
N ILE A 196 -21.40 -6.96 6.67
CA ILE A 196 -21.64 -6.04 5.55
C ILE A 196 -21.02 -4.67 5.84
N ARG A 197 -21.24 -4.15 7.06
CA ARG A 197 -20.63 -2.89 7.51
C ARG A 197 -19.11 -2.96 7.39
N THR A 198 -18.52 -4.07 7.85
CA THR A 198 -17.07 -4.29 7.82
C THR A 198 -16.53 -4.32 6.40
N LYS A 199 -17.17 -5.10 5.52
CA LYS A 199 -16.77 -5.22 4.11
C LYS A 199 -16.81 -3.88 3.39
N LYS A 200 -17.89 -3.12 3.51
CA LYS A 200 -18.04 -1.83 2.82
C LYS A 200 -17.14 -0.75 3.37
N LEU A 201 -16.95 -0.73 4.68
CA LEU A 201 -16.01 0.20 5.28
C LEU A 201 -14.58 -0.11 4.84
N LYS A 202 -14.20 -1.39 4.78
CA LYS A 202 -12.94 -1.81 4.18
C LYS A 202 -12.84 -1.30 2.74
N GLU A 203 -13.82 -1.57 1.87
CA GLU A 203 -13.79 -1.10 0.47
C GLU A 203 -13.59 0.42 0.37
N LYS A 204 -14.28 1.22 1.19
CA LYS A 204 -14.12 2.69 1.20
C LYS A 204 -12.76 3.16 1.72
N LEU A 205 -12.21 2.50 2.75
CA LEU A 205 -10.88 2.81 3.25
C LEU A 205 -9.82 2.53 2.17
N PHE A 206 -9.92 1.37 1.53
CA PHE A 206 -9.00 0.99 0.46
C PHE A 206 -9.18 1.88 -0.77
N ASP A 207 -10.38 2.33 -1.10
CA ASP A 207 -10.61 3.30 -2.20
C ASP A 207 -9.99 4.68 -1.92
N LYS A 208 -10.03 5.16 -0.66
CA LYS A 208 -9.45 6.46 -0.31
C LYS A 208 -7.93 6.42 -0.19
N PHE A 209 -7.37 5.38 0.42
CA PHE A 209 -5.96 5.37 0.85
C PHE A 209 -5.11 4.45 -0.02
N ILE A 210 -4.18 5.05 -0.77
CA ILE A 210 -3.32 4.32 -1.71
C ILE A 210 -2.33 3.38 -1.00
N ASP A 211 -1.83 3.78 0.17
CA ASP A 211 -0.89 2.96 0.94
C ASP A 211 -1.52 1.68 1.49
N LEU A 212 -2.83 1.70 1.78
CA LEU A 212 -3.58 0.49 2.11
C LEU A 212 -3.74 -0.42 0.89
N ARG A 213 -4.01 0.14 -0.30
CA ARG A 213 -4.10 -0.65 -1.55
C ARG A 213 -2.78 -1.31 -1.90
N LEU A 214 -1.67 -0.62 -1.70
CA LEU A 214 -0.31 -1.07 -2.03
C LEU A 214 0.26 -2.03 -0.97
N PHE A 215 0.27 -1.63 0.30
CA PHE A 215 1.03 -2.30 1.36
C PHE A 215 0.15 -3.04 2.37
N GLY A 216 -1.17 -2.85 2.31
CA GLY A 216 -2.09 -3.39 3.30
C GLY A 216 -1.87 -2.78 4.68
N ALA A 217 -2.67 -3.24 5.64
CA ALA A 217 -2.51 -2.86 7.03
C ALA A 217 -3.22 -3.85 7.96
N THR A 218 -2.71 -3.91 9.19
CA THR A 218 -3.41 -4.48 10.34
C THR A 218 -3.94 -3.32 11.16
N LEU A 219 -5.25 -3.10 11.09
CA LEU A 219 -5.92 -1.97 11.73
C LEU A 219 -6.97 -2.46 12.71
N ALA A 220 -7.00 -1.84 13.89
CA ALA A 220 -8.11 -1.90 14.84
C ALA A 220 -8.79 -0.53 14.90
N VAL A 221 -9.23 -0.02 13.74
CA VAL A 221 -9.78 1.34 13.62
C VAL A 221 -11.30 1.26 13.53
N ALA A 222 -11.99 2.15 14.25
CA ALA A 222 -13.45 2.20 14.32
C ALA A 222 -14.12 0.87 14.78
N ASN A 223 -13.43 0.12 15.65
CA ASN A 223 -13.86 -1.22 16.12
C ASN A 223 -14.03 -2.24 14.99
N ILE A 224 -13.27 -2.08 13.91
CA ILE A 224 -13.14 -3.03 12.82
C ILE A 224 -11.72 -3.56 12.82
N GLY A 225 -11.59 -4.88 12.94
CA GLY A 225 -10.34 -5.58 12.73
C GLY A 225 -10.12 -5.81 11.24
N VAL A 226 -9.39 -4.92 10.59
CA VAL A 226 -8.96 -5.13 9.20
C VAL A 226 -7.58 -5.76 9.23
N GLN A 227 -7.45 -6.95 8.68
CA GLN A 227 -6.17 -7.66 8.55
C GLN A 227 -5.99 -8.04 7.08
N GLU A 228 -5.31 -7.18 6.34
CA GLU A 228 -5.10 -7.39 4.91
C GLU A 228 -3.63 -7.33 4.57
N THR A 229 -3.16 -8.38 3.91
CA THR A 229 -1.83 -8.42 3.34
C THR A 229 -1.80 -7.56 2.08
N GLY A 230 -0.89 -6.59 2.04
CA GLY A 230 -0.68 -5.78 0.85
C GLY A 230 -0.23 -6.60 -0.37
N PRO A 231 -0.67 -6.25 -1.58
CA PRO A 231 -0.19 -6.89 -2.80
C PRO A 231 1.30 -6.67 -3.05
N VAL A 232 1.85 -5.54 -2.61
CA VAL A 232 3.25 -5.18 -2.83
C VAL A 232 4.09 -5.54 -1.62
N GLN A 233 4.99 -6.51 -1.78
CA GLN A 233 5.93 -6.93 -0.74
C GLN A 233 7.36 -6.77 -1.23
N PHE A 234 8.22 -6.20 -0.38
CA PHE A 234 9.64 -6.03 -0.65
C PHE A 234 10.46 -6.88 0.32
N LYS A 235 11.54 -7.49 -0.17
CA LYS A 235 12.63 -7.96 0.69
C LYS A 235 13.39 -6.75 1.23
N PHE A 236 14.20 -6.98 2.26
CA PHE A 236 15.18 -5.97 2.69
C PHE A 236 16.16 -5.70 1.56
N GLY A 237 16.42 -4.42 1.30
CA GLY A 237 17.44 -4.00 0.37
C GLY A 237 18.81 -4.32 0.92
N ARG A 238 19.69 -4.82 0.05
CA ARG A 238 21.07 -5.16 0.39
C ARG A 238 22.03 -4.47 -0.56
N SER A 239 23.18 -4.03 -0.06
CA SER A 239 24.23 -3.55 -0.95
C SER A 239 24.79 -4.69 -1.80
N LEU A 240 25.17 -4.37 -3.03
CA LEU A 240 25.79 -5.31 -3.96
C LEU A 240 27.29 -5.56 -3.67
N HIS A 241 27.82 -4.89 -2.65
CA HIS A 241 29.22 -4.95 -2.22
C HIS A 241 29.33 -4.70 -0.71
N LYS A 242 30.47 -5.08 -0.12
CA LYS A 242 30.81 -4.71 1.27
C LYS A 242 30.99 -3.21 1.42
N VAL A 243 30.55 -2.66 2.56
CA VAL A 243 30.66 -1.23 2.85
C VAL A 243 31.44 -0.99 4.13
N ASP A 244 32.11 0.17 4.20
CA ASP A 244 32.73 0.67 5.42
C ASP A 244 31.95 1.88 5.95
N VAL A 245 31.92 2.05 7.28
CA VAL A 245 31.20 3.14 7.94
C VAL A 245 32.18 4.19 8.42
N ASN A 246 32.00 5.40 7.93
CA ASN A 246 32.74 6.54 8.44
C ASN A 246 32.00 7.19 9.60
N PHE A 247 32.75 7.51 10.63
CA PHE A 247 32.29 8.26 11.80
C PHE A 247 32.77 9.70 11.73
N TYR A 248 31.81 10.63 11.79
CA TYR A 248 32.06 12.06 11.75
C TYR A 248 31.63 12.71 13.06
N LYS A 249 32.52 13.55 13.61
CA LYS A 249 32.23 14.41 14.76
C LYS A 249 32.07 15.86 14.29
N GLY A 250 30.90 16.42 14.54
CA GLY A 250 30.59 17.82 14.32
C GLY A 250 30.47 18.60 15.62
N SER A 251 30.55 19.92 15.56
CA SER A 251 30.23 20.80 16.68
C SER A 251 28.95 21.56 16.35
N ILE A 252 27.91 21.38 17.17
CA ILE A 252 26.66 22.13 17.07
C ILE A 252 26.70 23.25 18.10
N THR A 253 26.34 24.46 17.67
CA THR A 253 26.05 25.56 18.58
C THR A 253 24.53 25.70 18.67
N MET A 254 23.97 25.38 19.84
CA MET A 254 22.54 25.58 20.09
C MET A 254 22.31 26.85 20.93
N PRO A 255 21.37 27.73 20.54
CA PRO A 255 20.89 28.76 21.43
C PRO A 255 20.01 28.10 22.50
N VAL A 256 20.48 28.10 23.76
CA VAL A 256 19.66 27.67 24.91
C VAL A 256 19.05 28.90 25.58
N GLU A 257 17.77 28.84 25.91
CA GLU A 257 17.18 29.82 26.82
C GLU A 257 17.82 29.64 28.21
N PRO A 258 18.30 30.72 28.85
CA PRO A 258 18.81 30.61 30.21
C PRO A 258 17.64 30.27 31.13
N GLY A 259 17.55 29.02 31.60
CA GLY A 259 16.67 28.65 32.71
C GLY A 259 16.97 29.46 33.97
N GLU A 260 16.10 29.38 34.99
CA GLU A 260 16.18 30.22 36.20
C GLU A 260 17.54 30.11 36.96
N ASP A 261 18.31 29.04 36.74
CA ASP A 261 19.67 28.82 37.29
C ASP A 261 20.83 28.96 36.28
N PHE A 262 20.57 29.41 35.05
CA PHE A 262 21.62 29.55 34.03
C PHE A 262 22.36 30.90 34.14
N LYS A 263 23.63 30.86 34.54
CA LYS A 263 24.55 32.01 34.43
C LYS A 263 24.65 32.46 32.97
N LYS A 264 24.17 33.68 32.68
CA LYS A 264 24.34 34.39 31.39
C LYS A 264 25.78 34.23 30.87
N GLY A 265 25.93 33.61 29.70
CA GLY A 265 27.17 33.71 28.90
C GLY A 265 27.95 32.42 28.61
N LYS A 266 27.52 31.23 29.03
CA LYS A 266 28.16 29.98 28.56
C LYS A 266 27.51 29.50 27.26
N ARG A 267 28.23 29.63 26.14
CA ARG A 267 27.95 28.87 24.93
C ARG A 267 28.25 27.41 25.24
N GLN A 268 27.23 26.56 25.33
CA GLN A 268 27.42 25.13 25.44
C GLN A 268 27.51 24.60 24.02
N ALA A 269 28.72 24.29 23.57
CA ALA A 269 28.93 23.58 22.31
C ALA A 269 28.67 22.09 22.58
N GLU A 270 27.67 21.52 21.93
CA GLU A 270 27.44 20.08 21.94
C GLU A 270 28.10 19.46 20.71
N PHE A 271 28.66 18.27 20.88
CA PHE A 271 29.23 17.52 19.76
C PHE A 271 28.13 16.67 19.12
N SER A 272 27.99 16.73 17.80
CA SER A 272 27.17 15.79 17.05
C SER A 272 28.02 14.64 16.58
N GLU A 273 27.46 13.45 16.70
CA GLU A 273 28.05 12.22 16.16
C GLU A 273 27.18 11.74 15.01
N GLU A 274 27.79 11.53 13.84
CA GLU A 274 27.09 11.05 12.64
C GLU A 274 27.86 9.91 12.00
N TYR A 275 27.16 8.82 11.72
CA TYR A 275 27.68 7.68 10.96
C TYR A 275 27.14 7.74 9.53
N LYS A 276 28.02 7.63 8.54
CA LYS A 276 27.69 7.73 7.12
C LYS A 276 28.43 6.67 6.32
N LEU A 277 27.78 6.20 5.26
CA LEU A 277 28.40 5.35 4.26
C LEU A 277 29.03 6.24 3.19
N PRO A 278 30.32 6.08 2.87
CA PRO A 278 30.95 6.81 1.76
C PRO A 278 30.26 6.49 0.44
N TYR A 279 30.00 5.21 0.20
CA TYR A 279 29.23 4.73 -0.94
C TYR A 279 28.55 3.39 -0.61
N SER A 280 27.33 3.22 -1.10
CA SER A 280 26.60 1.95 -1.05
C SER A 280 25.63 1.86 -2.20
N LEU A 281 25.79 0.87 -3.08
CA LEU A 281 24.80 0.57 -4.13
C LEU A 281 23.84 -0.51 -3.64
N ILE A 282 22.59 -0.14 -3.38
CA ILE A 282 21.60 -0.96 -2.69
C ILE A 282 20.58 -1.50 -3.70
N CYS A 283 20.32 -2.80 -3.65
CA CYS A 283 19.34 -3.50 -4.48
C CYS A 283 18.14 -3.95 -3.65
N PHE A 284 16.95 -3.54 -4.07
CA PHE A 284 15.65 -3.98 -3.54
C PHE A 284 14.98 -4.91 -4.53
N TYR A 285 14.45 -6.02 -4.01
CA TYR A 285 13.58 -6.91 -4.76
C TYR A 285 12.18 -6.92 -4.15
N GLY A 286 11.17 -6.84 -4.99
CA GLY A 286 9.77 -6.86 -4.60
C GLY A 286 8.89 -7.66 -5.54
N VAL A 287 7.73 -8.04 -5.03
CA VAL A 287 6.70 -8.79 -5.77
C VAL A 287 5.38 -8.07 -5.59
N VAL A 288 4.65 -7.93 -6.70
CA VAL A 288 3.27 -7.45 -6.75
C VAL A 288 2.38 -8.65 -7.02
N ASN A 289 1.59 -9.04 -6.03
CA ASN A 289 0.73 -10.22 -6.07
C ASN A 289 -0.69 -9.88 -6.55
N GLU A 290 -1.06 -10.43 -7.71
CA GLU A 290 -2.35 -10.29 -8.37
C GLU A 290 -3.54 -10.83 -7.55
N ASN A 291 -3.33 -11.83 -6.69
CA ASN A 291 -4.42 -12.38 -5.88
C ASN A 291 -4.73 -11.49 -4.67
N ALA A 292 -3.70 -10.95 -4.03
CA ALA A 292 -3.88 -9.97 -2.96
C ALA A 292 -4.48 -8.66 -3.51
N ALA A 293 -4.11 -8.27 -4.74
CA ALA A 293 -4.66 -7.10 -5.41
C ALA A 293 -6.19 -7.14 -5.58
N LYS A 294 -6.79 -8.32 -5.74
CA LYS A 294 -8.25 -8.49 -5.79
C LYS A 294 -8.93 -8.10 -4.48
N ASN A 295 -8.26 -8.32 -3.34
CA ASN A 295 -8.80 -8.00 -2.02
C ASN A 295 -8.65 -6.51 -1.67
N THR A 296 -7.60 -5.87 -2.19
CA THR A 296 -7.28 -4.47 -1.89
C THR A 296 -7.74 -3.50 -2.97
N GLY A 297 -8.10 -3.98 -4.16
CA GLY A 297 -8.49 -3.16 -5.30
C GLY A 297 -7.32 -2.46 -5.99
N LEU A 298 -6.11 -3.02 -5.91
CA LEU A 298 -4.91 -2.41 -6.49
C LEU A 298 -5.02 -2.32 -8.02
N SER A 299 -4.91 -1.11 -8.56
CA SER A 299 -4.98 -0.84 -9.99
C SER A 299 -3.60 -0.62 -10.61
N GLU A 300 -3.53 -0.66 -11.94
CA GLU A 300 -2.27 -0.40 -12.67
C GLU A 300 -1.78 1.05 -12.48
N ASP A 301 -2.69 2.01 -12.31
CA ASP A 301 -2.34 3.40 -12.06
C ASP A 301 -1.74 3.60 -10.66
N ASP A 302 -2.20 2.82 -9.66
CA ASP A 302 -1.57 2.79 -8.34
C ASP A 302 -0.12 2.28 -8.42
N ILE A 303 0.16 1.32 -9.31
CA ILE A 303 1.51 0.82 -9.51
C ILE A 303 2.39 1.86 -10.20
N LYS A 304 1.88 2.63 -11.16
CA LYS A 304 2.64 3.76 -11.72
C LYS A 304 3.01 4.76 -10.64
N MET A 305 2.09 5.08 -9.73
CA MET A 305 2.37 5.92 -8.56
C MET A 305 3.40 5.28 -7.62
N LEU A 306 3.35 3.96 -7.42
CA LEU A 306 4.36 3.23 -6.67
C LEU A 306 5.76 3.37 -7.31
N LEU A 307 5.89 3.14 -8.61
CA LEU A 307 7.18 3.20 -9.32
C LEU A 307 7.75 4.61 -9.30
N ASP A 308 6.90 5.62 -9.52
CA ASP A 308 7.24 7.03 -9.38
C ASP A 308 7.69 7.37 -7.95
N GLY A 309 6.96 6.90 -6.94
CA GLY A 309 7.33 7.07 -5.53
C GLY A 309 8.61 6.34 -5.12
N ILE A 310 8.95 5.21 -5.73
CA ILE A 310 10.23 4.53 -5.53
C ILE A 310 11.35 5.40 -6.10
N TRP A 311 11.23 5.82 -7.36
CA TRP A 311 12.25 6.58 -8.06
C TRP A 311 12.41 7.98 -7.49
N ASN A 312 11.38 8.82 -7.57
CA ASN A 312 11.44 10.20 -7.14
C ASN A 312 11.37 10.37 -5.63
N GLY A 313 10.76 9.44 -4.88
CA GLY A 313 10.76 9.51 -3.43
C GLY A 313 12.16 9.34 -2.82
N THR A 314 12.96 8.40 -3.33
CA THR A 314 14.36 8.25 -2.89
C THR A 314 15.20 9.48 -3.23
N LYS A 315 15.02 10.03 -4.43
CA LYS A 315 15.73 11.25 -4.89
C LYS A 315 15.41 12.49 -4.06
N ASN A 316 14.17 12.63 -3.59
CA ASN A 316 13.71 13.81 -2.84
C ASN A 316 13.96 13.71 -1.32
N LEU A 317 14.71 12.72 -0.84
CA LEU A 317 15.13 12.61 0.57
C LEU A 317 16.25 13.62 0.91
N ILE A 318 15.90 14.90 0.97
CA ILE A 318 16.84 15.98 1.26
C ILE A 318 16.83 16.30 2.76
N THR A 319 17.51 15.46 3.56
CA THR A 319 17.76 15.75 4.98
C THR A 319 19.26 15.66 5.29
N ARG A 320 19.71 16.26 6.41
CA ARG A 320 21.14 16.30 6.79
C ARG A 320 21.85 14.94 6.77
N SER A 321 21.14 13.87 7.11
CA SER A 321 21.69 12.51 7.16
C SER A 321 21.39 11.66 5.93
N LYS A 322 20.51 12.10 5.03
CA LYS A 322 19.97 11.27 3.93
C LYS A 322 20.19 11.85 2.53
N ILE A 323 20.63 13.10 2.44
CA ILE A 323 21.04 13.73 1.19
C ILE A 323 22.19 12.92 0.56
N GLY A 324 22.10 12.59 -0.73
CA GLY A 324 23.08 11.74 -1.42
C GLY A 324 22.54 10.38 -1.86
N GLN A 325 21.23 10.13 -1.72
CA GLN A 325 20.57 8.96 -2.30
C GLN A 325 20.13 9.26 -3.74
N MET A 326 20.57 8.46 -4.71
CA MET A 326 20.17 8.62 -6.11
C MET A 326 19.66 7.31 -6.70
N PRO A 327 18.44 7.27 -7.27
CA PRO A 327 17.97 6.10 -8.00
C PRO A 327 18.83 5.86 -9.24
N ARG A 328 19.17 4.61 -9.49
CA ARG A 328 20.10 4.19 -10.55
C ARG A 328 19.44 3.30 -11.59
N PHE A 329 18.68 2.30 -11.15
CA PHE A 329 17.99 1.38 -12.05
C PHE A 329 16.69 0.90 -11.42
N LEU A 330 15.62 0.86 -12.19
CA LEU A 330 14.33 0.31 -11.80
C LEU A 330 13.86 -0.60 -12.93
N LEU A 331 13.44 -1.80 -12.57
CA LEU A 331 12.93 -2.80 -13.50
C LEU A 331 11.66 -3.39 -12.91
N ARG A 332 10.62 -3.52 -13.73
CA ARG A 332 9.41 -4.26 -13.43
C ARG A 332 9.13 -5.25 -14.54
N VAL A 333 8.98 -6.52 -14.18
CA VAL A 333 8.68 -7.60 -15.12
C VAL A 333 7.26 -8.07 -14.86
N VAL A 334 6.38 -7.96 -15.87
CA VAL A 334 4.96 -8.34 -15.77
C VAL A 334 4.74 -9.67 -16.49
N TYR A 335 4.12 -10.64 -15.82
CA TYR A 335 3.94 -12.00 -16.33
C TYR A 335 2.51 -12.27 -16.81
N LYS A 336 2.36 -13.08 -17.85
CA LYS A 336 1.07 -13.55 -18.40
C LYS A 336 0.43 -14.64 -17.54
N GLU A 337 1.25 -15.51 -16.94
CA GLU A 337 0.78 -16.64 -16.15
C GLU A 337 0.39 -16.22 -14.74
N ASN A 338 -0.78 -16.69 -14.28
CA ASN A 338 -1.19 -16.52 -12.89
C ASN A 338 -0.28 -17.32 -11.96
N ASN A 339 0.05 -16.74 -10.80
CA ASN A 339 0.92 -17.30 -9.76
C ASN A 339 2.39 -17.54 -10.16
N PHE A 340 2.82 -17.10 -11.34
CA PHE A 340 4.20 -17.27 -11.79
C PHE A 340 5.07 -16.05 -11.47
N HIS A 341 6.29 -16.31 -11.00
CA HIS A 341 7.38 -15.34 -10.91
C HIS A 341 8.71 -16.11 -11.01
N ILE A 342 9.76 -15.45 -11.49
CA ILE A 342 11.09 -16.07 -11.65
C ILE A 342 11.73 -16.26 -10.27
N GLY A 343 11.62 -15.24 -9.41
CA GLY A 343 12.22 -15.22 -8.09
C GLY A 343 13.69 -14.83 -8.12
N ASP A 344 14.15 -14.24 -7.01
CA ASP A 344 15.56 -13.97 -6.75
C ASP A 344 16.29 -13.16 -7.84
N LEU A 345 15.58 -12.28 -8.55
CA LEU A 345 16.17 -11.38 -9.55
C LEU A 345 17.28 -10.49 -8.95
N ASP A 346 17.23 -10.21 -7.64
CA ASP A 346 18.28 -9.50 -6.90
C ASP A 346 19.63 -10.22 -6.92
N LYS A 347 19.63 -11.56 -6.95
CA LYS A 347 20.86 -12.35 -6.94
C LYS A 347 21.53 -12.44 -8.32
N MET A 348 20.79 -12.07 -9.37
CA MET A 348 21.25 -12.11 -10.76
C MET A 348 21.96 -10.80 -11.18
N ILE A 349 22.11 -9.86 -10.24
CA ILE A 349 22.85 -8.62 -10.45
C ILE A 349 24.14 -8.67 -9.64
N LYS A 350 25.26 -8.34 -10.30
CA LYS A 350 26.58 -8.30 -9.69
C LYS A 350 27.28 -6.99 -10.00
N LEU A 351 28.19 -6.60 -9.11
CA LEU A 351 29.11 -5.50 -9.38
C LEU A 351 30.42 -6.03 -9.94
N LYS A 352 30.87 -5.42 -11.03
CA LYS A 352 32.15 -5.68 -11.68
C LYS A 352 32.96 -4.39 -11.75
N LYS A 353 34.27 -4.55 -11.85
CA LYS A 353 35.20 -3.44 -12.10
C LYS A 353 35.04 -2.88 -13.51
N MET A 354 35.71 -1.75 -13.74
CA MET A 354 35.84 -1.14 -15.07
C MET A 354 36.65 -1.97 -16.07
N ASP A 355 37.39 -2.98 -15.63
CA ASP A 355 38.06 -3.95 -16.50
C ASP A 355 37.24 -5.23 -16.72
N GLY A 356 36.07 -5.37 -16.07
CA GLY A 356 35.21 -6.56 -16.12
C GLY A 356 35.55 -7.64 -15.08
N ASN A 357 36.61 -7.47 -14.29
CA ASN A 357 37.00 -8.44 -13.26
C ASN A 357 36.16 -8.29 -11.98
N ASP A 358 36.17 -9.33 -11.15
CA ASP A 358 35.58 -9.30 -9.81
C ASP A 358 36.33 -8.35 -8.87
N LEU A 359 35.59 -7.71 -7.95
CA LEU A 359 36.15 -6.85 -6.92
C LEU A 359 36.66 -7.68 -5.73
N SER A 360 37.90 -7.44 -5.29
CA SER A 360 38.37 -7.94 -4.00
C SER A 360 37.67 -7.24 -2.84
N GLU A 361 37.71 -7.81 -1.64
CA GLU A 361 37.03 -7.26 -0.47
C GLU A 361 37.46 -5.81 -0.15
N GLU A 362 38.75 -5.53 -0.17
CA GLU A 362 39.27 -4.18 0.07
C GLU A 362 38.81 -3.17 -0.99
N GLU A 363 38.63 -3.60 -2.24
CA GLU A 363 38.20 -2.71 -3.31
C GLU A 363 36.71 -2.39 -3.20
N GLN A 364 35.91 -3.34 -2.72
CA GLN A 364 34.48 -3.13 -2.48
C GLN A 364 34.22 -2.01 -1.45
N GLU A 365 35.02 -1.97 -0.38
CA GLU A 365 34.89 -0.94 0.67
C GLU A 365 35.41 0.44 0.23
N LYS A 366 36.27 0.48 -0.79
CA LYS A 366 36.90 1.72 -1.29
C LYS A 366 36.10 2.43 -2.38
N ILE A 367 35.02 1.84 -2.89
CA ILE A 367 34.16 2.47 -3.91
C ILE A 367 33.64 3.81 -3.37
N ARG A 368 33.64 4.86 -4.20
CA ARG A 368 33.08 6.17 -3.83
C ARG A 368 31.99 6.68 -4.77
N ASP A 369 31.95 6.17 -6.01
CA ASP A 369 30.99 6.62 -7.02
C ASP A 369 30.55 5.49 -7.95
N ILE A 370 29.32 5.60 -8.49
CA ILE A 370 28.78 4.66 -9.48
C ILE A 370 29.64 4.55 -10.74
N SER A 371 30.37 5.60 -11.09
CA SER A 371 31.29 5.62 -12.24
C SER A 371 32.60 4.86 -12.01
N GLU A 372 32.82 4.24 -10.86
CA GLU A 372 33.98 3.37 -10.61
C GLU A 372 33.67 1.89 -10.89
N VAL A 373 32.39 1.56 -11.06
CA VAL A 373 31.90 0.17 -11.19
C VAL A 373 30.94 0.01 -12.37
N ARG A 374 30.68 -1.25 -12.72
CA ARG A 374 29.65 -1.63 -13.69
C ARG A 374 28.68 -2.62 -13.07
N VAL A 375 27.42 -2.50 -13.49
CA VAL A 375 26.34 -3.40 -13.06
C VAL A 375 26.20 -4.51 -14.10
N ASP A 376 26.62 -5.72 -13.75
CA ASP A 376 26.46 -6.91 -14.58
C ASP A 376 25.04 -7.45 -14.44
N ILE A 377 24.34 -7.53 -15.57
CA ILE A 377 22.96 -8.02 -15.68
C ILE A 377 22.87 -9.23 -16.65
N SER A 378 23.99 -9.88 -16.95
CA SER A 378 24.05 -11.00 -17.90
C SER A 378 23.13 -12.16 -17.47
N GLU A 379 23.22 -12.56 -16.20
CA GLU A 379 22.39 -13.63 -15.63
C GLU A 379 20.91 -13.24 -15.63
N LEU A 380 20.61 -11.97 -15.35
CA LEU A 380 19.25 -11.44 -15.37
C LEU A 380 18.64 -11.52 -16.78
N ILE A 381 19.36 -11.08 -17.82
CA ILE A 381 18.87 -11.13 -19.20
C ILE A 381 18.69 -12.58 -19.65
N SER A 382 19.63 -13.48 -19.32
CA SER A 382 19.50 -14.90 -19.63
C SER A 382 18.24 -15.50 -19.00
N ALA A 383 18.02 -15.27 -17.70
CA ALA A 383 16.87 -15.80 -16.98
C ALA A 383 15.54 -15.26 -17.53
N LEU A 384 15.50 -13.99 -17.93
CA LEU A 384 14.34 -13.39 -18.59
C LEU A 384 14.12 -14.00 -19.98
N GLY A 385 15.19 -14.23 -20.74
CA GLY A 385 15.14 -14.84 -22.07
C GLY A 385 14.61 -16.28 -22.04
N ASP A 386 15.01 -17.06 -21.05
CA ASP A 386 14.51 -18.42 -20.82
C ASP A 386 13.00 -18.44 -20.51
N CYS A 387 12.49 -17.36 -19.92
CA CYS A 387 11.08 -17.22 -19.52
C CYS A 387 10.26 -16.32 -20.45
N LYS A 388 10.78 -15.94 -21.63
CA LYS A 388 10.15 -14.94 -22.53
C LYS A 388 8.69 -15.22 -22.87
N ASP A 389 8.30 -16.49 -23.01
CA ASP A 389 6.94 -16.88 -23.39
C ASP A 389 5.92 -16.46 -22.33
N LYS A 390 6.36 -16.43 -21.06
CA LYS A 390 5.58 -16.08 -19.87
C LYS A 390 5.59 -14.59 -19.57
N ILE A 391 6.49 -13.82 -20.16
CA ILE A 391 6.59 -12.37 -19.93
C ILE A 391 5.58 -11.66 -20.84
N GLU A 392 4.74 -10.81 -20.23
CA GLU A 392 3.83 -9.92 -20.95
C GLU A 392 4.58 -8.67 -21.42
N ARG A 393 5.25 -7.99 -20.48
CA ARG A 393 6.05 -6.79 -20.75
C ARG A 393 7.10 -6.57 -19.67
N VAL A 394 8.12 -5.81 -20.03
CA VAL A 394 9.21 -5.34 -19.17
C VAL A 394 9.18 -3.82 -19.18
N GLU A 395 9.12 -3.23 -18.01
CA GLU A 395 9.14 -1.79 -17.78
C GLU A 395 10.45 -1.44 -17.06
N PHE A 396 11.20 -0.45 -17.52
CA PHE A 396 12.45 -0.09 -16.86
C PHE A 396 12.75 1.41 -16.87
N LYS A 397 13.58 1.86 -15.94
CA LYS A 397 14.22 3.18 -15.93
C LYS A 397 15.67 3.02 -15.51
N ALA A 398 16.58 3.60 -16.28
CA ALA A 398 17.99 3.71 -15.91
C ALA A 398 18.42 5.18 -15.82
N ASP A 399 19.32 5.46 -14.87
CA ASP A 399 20.04 6.73 -14.80
C ASP A 399 21.24 6.72 -15.75
N LYS A 400 21.53 7.88 -16.35
CA LYS A 400 22.56 8.00 -17.39
C LYS A 400 23.99 7.77 -16.90
N ARG A 401 24.22 7.84 -15.59
CA ARG A 401 25.56 7.61 -15.01
C ARG A 401 25.85 6.13 -14.77
N VAL A 402 24.85 5.26 -14.86
CA VAL A 402 25.02 3.83 -14.66
C VAL A 402 25.52 3.20 -15.95
N THR A 403 26.56 2.39 -15.83
CA THR A 403 27.06 1.56 -16.93
C THR A 403 26.72 0.11 -16.65
N PHE A 404 26.14 -0.56 -17.63
CA PHE A 404 25.74 -1.96 -17.53
C PHE A 404 26.73 -2.85 -18.29
N MET A 405 26.77 -4.12 -17.91
CA MET A 405 27.55 -5.15 -18.59
C MET A 405 26.66 -6.35 -18.91
N VAL A 406 26.77 -6.85 -20.14
CA VAL A 406 26.07 -8.05 -20.62
C VAL A 406 27.04 -8.88 -21.44
N ASN A 407 27.37 -10.09 -20.98
CA ASN A 407 28.33 -11.00 -21.64
C ASN A 407 29.63 -10.27 -22.06
N ASP A 408 30.25 -9.56 -21.10
CA ASP A 408 31.46 -8.73 -21.27
C ASP A 408 31.32 -7.50 -22.18
N SER A 409 30.13 -7.28 -22.77
CA SER A 409 29.84 -6.08 -23.56
C SER A 409 29.35 -4.96 -22.65
N ILE A 410 29.92 -3.77 -22.81
CA ILE A 410 29.57 -2.58 -22.04
C ILE A 410 28.40 -1.87 -22.70
N LEU A 411 27.39 -1.52 -21.90
CA LEU A 411 26.17 -0.87 -22.37
C LEU A 411 25.88 0.38 -21.55
N THR A 412 25.45 1.42 -22.25
CA THR A 412 24.91 2.64 -21.65
C THR A 412 23.41 2.50 -21.35
N SER A 413 22.85 3.43 -20.57
CA SER A 413 21.41 3.47 -20.27
C SER A 413 20.53 3.46 -21.51
N ASP A 414 20.97 4.13 -22.57
CA ASP A 414 20.18 4.33 -23.80
C ASP A 414 20.18 3.06 -24.68
N GLU A 415 21.17 2.19 -24.50
CA GLU A 415 21.29 0.92 -25.24
C GLU A 415 20.54 -0.23 -24.57
N LEU A 416 20.17 -0.09 -23.29
CA LEU A 416 19.45 -1.12 -22.53
C LEU A 416 18.15 -1.54 -23.17
N LYS A 417 17.39 -0.61 -23.77
CA LYS A 417 16.13 -0.96 -24.43
C LYS A 417 16.36 -1.98 -25.53
N ASN A 418 17.35 -1.73 -26.39
CA ASN A 418 17.70 -2.61 -27.49
C ASN A 418 18.20 -3.96 -26.99
N GLU A 419 18.99 -3.95 -25.90
CA GLU A 419 19.50 -5.20 -25.31
C GLU A 419 18.40 -6.02 -24.65
N PHE A 420 17.43 -5.41 -23.96
CA PHE A 420 16.29 -6.14 -23.44
C PHE A 420 15.42 -6.73 -24.56
N THR A 421 15.16 -5.96 -25.62
CA THR A 421 14.42 -6.47 -26.78
C THR A 421 15.14 -7.64 -27.45
N ARG A 422 16.45 -7.51 -27.71
CA ARG A 422 17.23 -8.54 -28.42
C ARG A 422 17.63 -9.73 -27.54
N GLY A 423 18.14 -9.46 -26.35
CA GLY A 423 18.67 -10.44 -25.40
C GLY A 423 17.59 -11.31 -24.76
N ILE A 424 16.42 -10.73 -24.45
CA ILE A 424 15.26 -11.50 -23.97
C ILE A 424 14.49 -12.12 -25.16
N GLY A 425 14.55 -11.47 -26.33
CA GLY A 425 13.78 -11.87 -27.50
C GLY A 425 12.31 -11.43 -27.42
N LEU A 426 12.05 -10.27 -26.82
CA LEU A 426 10.73 -9.64 -26.74
C LEU A 426 10.49 -8.71 -27.93
N GLN A 427 9.23 -8.38 -28.19
CA GLN A 427 8.88 -7.33 -29.17
C GLN A 427 9.13 -5.93 -28.58
N ASP A 428 9.41 -4.93 -29.42
CA ASP A 428 9.75 -3.57 -28.98
C ASP A 428 8.60 -2.89 -28.20
N ASN A 429 7.34 -3.28 -28.44
CA ASN A 429 6.18 -2.82 -27.68
C ASN A 429 6.02 -3.48 -26.29
N GLN A 430 6.75 -4.57 -26.04
CA GLN A 430 6.78 -5.25 -24.74
C GLN A 430 7.89 -4.71 -23.84
N VAL A 431 8.80 -3.88 -24.36
CA VAL A 431 9.89 -3.27 -23.58
C VAL A 431 9.65 -1.76 -23.51
N ILE A 432 9.29 -1.29 -22.32
CA ILE A 432 8.84 0.09 -22.10
C ILE A 432 9.86 0.80 -21.20
N GLU A 433 10.44 1.89 -21.68
CA GLU A 433 11.15 2.81 -20.81
C GLU A 433 10.13 3.69 -20.08
N LEU A 434 10.19 3.73 -18.75
CA LEU A 434 9.29 4.50 -17.92
C LEU A 434 9.64 5.99 -17.96
N GLU A 435 8.63 6.84 -18.11
CA GLU A 435 8.75 8.29 -17.93
C GLU A 435 8.35 8.62 -16.47
N LEU A 436 9.34 8.71 -15.58
CA LEU A 436 9.19 8.99 -14.15
C LEU A 436 9.80 10.33 -13.74
#